data_AF-A0A963B945-F1
#
_entry.id   AF-A0A963B945-F1
#
_cell.length_a   1.000
_cell.length_b   1.000
_cell.length_c   1.000
_cell.angle_alpha   90.00
_cell.angle_beta   90.00
_cell.angle_gamma   90.00
#
_symmetry.space_group_name_H-M   'P 1'
#
loop_
_entity.id
_entity.type
_entity.pdbx_description
1 polymer ?
#
loop_
_entity_poly.entity_id
_entity_poly.type
_entity_poly.pdbx_seq_one_letter_code
_entity_poly.pdbx_strand_id
1 'polypeptide(L)'
;MISLVTLAHRVSSIHKRYANIHAAVFSFSISQLRLKFWNRGATDYCKCETDLIQLCSELTEIRSIISNEEELEPSNTISREFAFALDVYIIALSDAITGLATICRHQCKESMGVEPYNTKQNLADRHDYDHSIQQYRRLGERLGDLFKRL
;
A
#
# COMPACT_ATOMS: atom_id res chain seq x y z
N MET A 1 -2.41 -26.21 0.86
CA MET A 1 -3.64 -25.45 1.20
C MET A 1 -3.27 -24.37 2.20
N ILE A 2 -3.63 -23.13 1.91
CA ILE A 2 -3.39 -21.96 2.76
C ILE A 2 -4.73 -21.44 3.24
N SER A 3 -4.85 -21.14 4.54
CA SER A 3 -6.08 -20.59 5.09
C SER A 3 -6.23 -19.09 4.76
N LEU A 4 -7.48 -18.64 4.60
CA LEU A 4 -7.79 -17.22 4.33
C LEU A 4 -7.30 -16.29 5.46
N VAL A 5 -7.31 -16.78 6.70
CA VAL A 5 -6.77 -16.06 7.86
C VAL A 5 -5.26 -15.81 7.71
N THR A 6 -4.51 -16.80 7.20
CA THR A 6 -3.07 -16.65 6.93
C THR A 6 -2.82 -15.59 5.87
N LEU A 7 -3.60 -15.59 4.78
CA LEU A 7 -3.49 -14.57 3.74
C LEU A 7 -3.83 -13.17 4.28
N ALA A 8 -4.88 -13.05 5.09
CA ALA A 8 -5.24 -11.80 5.74
C ALA A 8 -4.11 -11.25 6.64
N HIS A 9 -3.43 -12.12 7.39
CA HIS A 9 -2.27 -11.73 8.19
C HIS A 9 -1.08 -11.28 7.33
N ARG A 10 -0.80 -11.95 6.22
CA ARG A 10 0.24 -11.52 5.25
C ARG A 10 -0.08 -10.13 4.70
N VAL A 11 -1.32 -9.91 4.26
CA VAL A 11 -1.80 -8.61 3.77
C VAL A 11 -1.71 -7.53 4.85
N SER A 12 -2.07 -7.85 6.10
CA SER A 12 -1.92 -6.92 7.23
C SER A 12 -0.46 -6.53 7.48
N SER A 13 0.47 -7.47 7.35
CA SER A 13 1.91 -7.21 7.45
C SER A 13 2.40 -6.27 6.35
N ILE A 14 1.96 -6.50 5.10
CA ILE A 14 2.25 -5.62 3.96
C ILE A 14 1.69 -4.22 4.22
N HIS A 15 0.44 -4.09 4.66
CA HIS A 15 -0.18 -2.81 4.98
C HIS A 15 0.60 -2.04 6.06
N LYS A 16 1.12 -2.73 7.09
CA LYS A 16 1.98 -2.10 8.12
C LYS A 16 3.30 -1.59 7.54
N ARG A 17 3.97 -2.38 6.70
CA ARG A 17 5.21 -1.97 6.02
C ARG A 17 4.97 -0.77 5.12
N TYR A 18 3.89 -0.80 4.33
CA TYR A 18 3.43 0.33 3.54
C TYR A 18 3.17 1.57 4.38
N ALA A 19 2.45 1.46 5.49
CA ALA A 19 2.14 2.59 6.38
C ALA A 19 3.40 3.24 6.94
N ASN A 20 4.45 2.46 7.24
CA ASN A 20 5.75 2.97 7.67
C ASN A 20 6.45 3.77 6.55
N ILE A 21 6.42 3.29 5.31
CA ILE A 21 6.98 4.00 4.14
C ILE A 21 6.20 5.29 3.88
N HIS A 22 4.86 5.23 3.87
CA HIS A 22 3.99 6.39 3.75
C HIS A 22 4.31 7.44 4.83
N ALA A 23 4.40 7.02 6.09
CA ALA A 23 4.77 7.90 7.19
C ALA A 23 6.16 8.51 6.99
N ALA A 24 7.15 7.76 6.51
CA ALA A 24 8.48 8.29 6.23
C ALA A 24 8.46 9.36 5.12
N VAL A 25 7.79 9.08 3.99
CA VAL A 25 7.67 9.98 2.83
C VAL A 25 6.98 11.29 3.20
N PHE A 26 5.90 11.23 3.98
CA PHE A 26 5.10 12.41 4.32
C PHE A 26 5.37 12.99 5.71
N SER A 27 6.24 12.39 6.53
CA SER A 27 6.63 12.95 7.83
C SER A 27 7.24 14.35 7.72
N PHE A 28 7.84 14.67 6.57
CA PHE A 28 8.36 16.01 6.27
C PHE A 28 7.27 17.03 5.92
N SER A 29 6.09 16.60 5.47
CA SER A 29 4.98 17.51 5.16
C SER A 29 4.33 18.10 6.42
N ILE A 30 4.45 17.44 7.59
CA ILE A 30 3.97 17.95 8.88
C ILE A 30 5.04 18.79 9.59
N SER A 31 6.33 18.54 9.35
CA SER A 31 7.44 19.24 10.02
C SER A 31 7.71 20.64 9.46
N GLN A 32 7.04 21.09 8.40
CA GLN A 32 7.03 22.52 8.02
C GLN A 32 6.35 23.42 9.07
N LEU A 33 5.65 22.85 10.06
CA LEU A 33 5.11 23.58 11.22
C LEU A 33 5.89 23.35 12.52
N ARG A 34 6.91 22.50 12.55
CA ARG A 34 7.71 22.24 13.76
C ARG A 34 9.20 22.23 13.45
N LEU A 35 9.79 23.41 13.71
CA LEU A 35 11.13 23.62 14.28
C LEU A 35 12.24 22.66 13.85
N LYS A 36 13.25 23.24 13.18
CA LYS A 36 14.58 22.73 12.80
C LYS A 36 15.38 22.05 13.95
N PHE A 37 14.86 20.99 14.56
CA PHE A 37 15.52 20.26 15.65
C PHE A 37 15.26 18.76 15.56
N TRP A 38 15.70 18.14 14.47
CA TRP A 38 16.31 16.81 14.49
C TRP A 38 16.74 16.43 13.09
N ASN A 39 17.99 15.99 12.95
CA ASN A 39 18.49 15.25 11.80
C ASN A 39 17.73 13.91 11.64
N ARG A 40 16.46 13.93 11.26
CA ARG A 40 15.90 12.80 10.50
C ARG A 40 16.57 12.89 9.14
N GLY A 41 17.42 11.90 8.83
CA GLY A 41 18.09 11.81 7.55
C GLY A 41 17.10 12.04 6.40
N ALA A 42 17.58 12.64 5.31
CA ALA A 42 16.77 12.82 4.11
C ALA A 42 16.12 11.49 3.73
N THR A 43 14.83 11.50 3.44
CA THR A 43 14.11 10.30 3.00
C THR A 43 14.78 9.76 1.74
N ASP A 44 15.22 8.51 1.77
CA ASP A 44 15.76 7.83 0.59
C ASP A 44 14.61 7.36 -0.30
N TYR A 45 14.22 8.22 -1.25
CA TYR A 45 13.10 7.97 -2.15
C TYR A 45 13.33 6.80 -3.10
N CYS A 46 14.57 6.55 -3.50
CA CYS A 46 14.92 5.44 -4.39
C CYS A 46 14.75 4.10 -3.66
N LYS A 47 15.17 4.03 -2.40
CA LYS A 47 14.90 2.88 -1.54
C LYS A 47 13.41 2.69 -1.30
N CYS A 48 12.68 3.77 -0.99
CA CYS A 48 11.23 3.70 -0.79
C CYS A 48 10.51 3.17 -2.04
N GLU A 49 10.87 3.62 -3.24
CA GLU A 49 10.34 3.09 -4.51
C GLU A 49 10.58 1.58 -4.62
N THR A 50 11.82 1.13 -4.38
CA THR A 50 12.19 -0.28 -4.45
C THR A 50 11.38 -1.13 -3.47
N ASP A 51 11.27 -0.68 -2.21
CA ASP A 51 10.51 -1.36 -1.17
C ASP A 51 9.01 -1.42 -1.54
N LEU A 52 8.43 -0.36 -2.11
CA LEU A 52 7.03 -0.33 -2.55
C LEU A 52 6.77 -1.28 -3.73
N ILE A 53 7.68 -1.35 -4.70
CA ILE A 53 7.59 -2.32 -5.81
C ILE A 53 7.61 -3.75 -5.27
N GLN A 54 8.46 -4.04 -4.28
CA GLN A 54 8.48 -5.34 -3.62
C GLN A 54 7.13 -5.66 -2.95
N LEU A 55 6.52 -4.69 -2.24
CA LEU A 55 5.19 -4.89 -1.64
C LEU A 55 4.12 -5.20 -2.69
N CYS A 56 4.14 -4.55 -3.85
CA CYS A 56 3.22 -4.87 -4.96
C CYS A 56 3.42 -6.31 -5.48
N SER A 57 4.67 -6.77 -5.57
CA SER A 57 4.96 -8.16 -5.95
C SER A 57 4.39 -9.15 -4.94
N GLU A 58 4.57 -8.88 -3.63
CA GLU A 58 4.03 -9.73 -2.56
C GLU A 58 2.48 -9.76 -2.58
N LEU A 59 1.82 -8.63 -2.85
CA LEU A 59 0.36 -8.57 -3.01
C LEU A 59 -0.13 -9.35 -4.23
N THR A 60 0.63 -9.30 -5.34
CA THR A 60 0.31 -10.03 -6.56
C THR A 60 0.39 -11.55 -6.34
N GLU A 61 1.37 -12.01 -5.58
CA GLU A 61 1.48 -13.42 -5.18
C GLU A 61 0.27 -13.85 -4.34
N ILE A 62 -0.11 -13.07 -3.32
CA ILE A 62 -1.28 -13.37 -2.48
C ILE A 62 -2.56 -13.42 -3.32
N ARG A 63 -2.70 -12.50 -4.27
CA ARG A 63 -3.86 -12.44 -5.17
C ARG A 63 -3.96 -13.67 -6.07
N SER A 64 -2.83 -14.15 -6.57
CA SER A 64 -2.78 -15.40 -7.34
C SER A 64 -3.29 -16.58 -6.51
N ILE A 65 -2.89 -16.67 -5.25
CA ILE A 65 -3.34 -17.73 -4.33
C ILE A 65 -4.87 -17.63 -4.11
N ILE A 66 -5.41 -16.42 -3.92
CA ILE A 66 -6.87 -16.23 -3.73
C ILE A 66 -7.65 -16.63 -4.98
N SER A 67 -7.10 -16.40 -6.17
CA SER A 67 -7.74 -16.73 -7.45
C SER A 67 -7.71 -18.23 -7.75
N ASN A 68 -6.76 -18.96 -7.15
CA ASN A 68 -6.60 -20.40 -7.32
C ASN A 68 -7.38 -21.15 -6.22
N GLU A 69 -8.65 -21.50 -6.49
CA GLU A 69 -9.51 -22.18 -5.51
C GLU A 69 -8.93 -23.50 -4.96
N GLU A 70 -8.09 -24.19 -5.74
CA GLU A 70 -7.39 -25.42 -5.31
C GLU A 70 -6.34 -25.19 -4.21
N GLU A 71 -5.81 -23.96 -4.09
CA GLU A 71 -4.83 -23.60 -3.08
C GLU A 71 -5.47 -23.17 -1.76
N LEU A 72 -6.77 -22.88 -1.77
CA LEU A 72 -7.58 -22.46 -0.63
C LEU A 72 -8.26 -23.65 0.06
N GLU A 73 -8.47 -23.53 1.37
CA GLU A 73 -9.30 -24.50 2.09
C GLU A 73 -10.76 -24.44 1.64
N PRO A 74 -11.51 -25.57 1.72
CA PRO A 74 -12.93 -25.62 1.35
C PRO A 74 -13.74 -24.51 2.02
N SER A 75 -14.34 -23.63 1.20
CA SER A 75 -14.95 -22.39 1.67
C SER A 75 -16.46 -22.51 1.82
N ASN A 76 -16.97 -22.15 3.01
CA ASN A 76 -18.39 -21.85 3.19
C ASN A 76 -18.74 -20.48 2.56
N THR A 77 -20.01 -20.10 2.53
CA THR A 77 -20.45 -18.82 1.92
C THR A 77 -19.75 -17.59 2.51
N ILE A 78 -19.49 -17.58 3.83
CA ILE A 78 -18.79 -16.47 4.50
C ILE A 78 -17.32 -16.41 4.08
N SER A 79 -16.65 -17.56 4.00
CA SER A 79 -15.26 -17.66 3.52
C SER A 79 -15.12 -17.16 2.08
N ARG A 80 -16.10 -17.42 1.21
CA ARG A 80 -16.12 -16.89 -0.17
C ARG A 80 -16.31 -15.37 -0.21
N GLU A 81 -17.25 -14.86 0.60
CA GLU A 81 -17.46 -13.42 0.72
C GLU A 81 -16.21 -12.71 1.24
N PHE A 82 -15.54 -13.30 2.23
CA PHE A 82 -14.28 -12.78 2.75
C PHE A 82 -13.15 -12.85 1.72
N ALA A 83 -13.00 -13.96 1.00
CA ALA A 83 -11.99 -14.09 -0.06
C ALA A 83 -12.17 -13.00 -1.14
N PHE A 84 -13.41 -12.77 -1.57
CA PHE A 84 -13.74 -11.69 -2.49
C PHE A 84 -13.41 -10.31 -1.91
N ALA A 85 -13.81 -10.03 -0.66
CA ALA A 85 -13.50 -8.75 -0.02
C ALA A 85 -11.99 -8.54 0.17
N LEU A 86 -11.24 -9.61 0.45
CA LEU A 86 -9.78 -9.59 0.58
C LEU A 86 -9.11 -9.28 -0.76
N ASP A 87 -9.55 -9.91 -1.86
CA ASP A 87 -9.05 -9.61 -3.22
C ASP A 87 -9.29 -8.13 -3.59
N VAL A 88 -10.50 -7.63 -3.38
CA VAL A 88 -10.85 -6.22 -3.65
C VAL A 88 -10.02 -5.26 -2.80
N TYR A 89 -9.77 -5.60 -1.53
CA TYR A 89 -8.87 -4.83 -0.66
C TYR A 89 -7.42 -4.84 -1.16
N ILE A 90 -6.91 -6.01 -1.59
CA ILE A 90 -5.56 -6.15 -2.14
C ILE A 90 -5.36 -5.29 -3.39
N ILE A 91 -6.36 -5.23 -4.27
CA ILE A 91 -6.33 -4.38 -5.47
C ILE A 91 -6.22 -2.91 -5.05
N ALA A 92 -7.11 -2.44 -4.17
CA ALA A 92 -7.10 -1.04 -3.74
C ALA A 92 -5.81 -0.66 -2.97
N LEU A 93 -5.26 -1.58 -2.17
CA LEU A 93 -3.97 -1.38 -1.49
C LEU A 93 -2.81 -1.32 -2.50
N SER A 94 -2.83 -2.17 -3.53
CA SER A 94 -1.83 -2.16 -4.62
C SER A 94 -1.87 -0.84 -5.39
N ASP A 95 -3.05 -0.28 -5.66
CA ASP A 95 -3.21 1.01 -6.31
C ASP A 95 -2.59 2.14 -5.48
N ALA A 96 -2.82 2.12 -4.16
CA ALA A 96 -2.22 3.10 -3.26
C ALA A 96 -0.68 2.93 -3.15
N ILE A 97 -0.16 1.70 -3.08
CA ILE A 97 1.29 1.45 -3.09
C ILE A 97 1.91 1.94 -4.40
N THR A 98 1.26 1.70 -5.54
CA THR A 98 1.73 2.12 -6.87
C THR A 98 1.72 3.65 -7.02
N GLY A 99 0.69 4.32 -6.51
CA GLY A 99 0.65 5.78 -6.45
C GLY A 99 1.80 6.35 -5.63
N LEU A 100 2.09 5.79 -4.46
CA LEU A 100 3.23 6.21 -3.64
C LEU A 100 4.57 5.90 -4.30
N ALA A 101 4.70 4.76 -4.98
CA ALA A 101 5.91 4.38 -5.69
C ALA A 101 6.20 5.37 -6.83
N THR A 102 5.16 5.82 -7.54
CA THR A 102 5.27 6.85 -8.59
C THR A 102 5.81 8.15 -8.03
N ILE A 103 5.26 8.63 -6.91
CA ILE A 103 5.75 9.83 -6.21
C ILE A 103 7.21 9.65 -5.80
N CYS A 104 7.57 8.51 -5.19
CA CYS A 104 8.94 8.22 -4.77
C CYS A 104 9.90 8.18 -5.96
N ARG A 105 9.51 7.57 -7.08
CA ARG A 105 10.30 7.53 -8.31
C ARG A 105 10.63 8.91 -8.84
N HIS A 106 9.64 9.80 -8.91
CA HIS A 106 9.85 11.17 -9.37
C HIS A 106 10.77 11.95 -8.42
N GLN A 107 10.60 11.80 -7.11
CA GLN A 107 11.48 12.43 -6.12
C GLN A 107 12.90 11.85 -6.13
N CYS A 108 13.05 10.54 -6.37
CA CYS A 108 14.34 9.88 -6.56
C CYS A 108 15.06 10.48 -7.77
N LYS A 109 14.40 10.54 -8.94
CA LYS A 109 14.96 11.17 -10.16
C LYS A 109 15.38 12.62 -9.95
N GLU A 110 14.55 13.40 -9.27
CA GLU A 110 14.87 14.80 -8.91
C GLU A 110 16.09 14.89 -7.99
N SER A 111 16.15 14.04 -6.96
CA SER A 111 17.29 13.99 -6.02
C SER A 111 18.62 13.58 -6.68
N MET A 112 18.55 12.80 -7.76
CA MET A 112 19.70 12.42 -8.60
C MET A 112 20.03 13.47 -9.67
N GLY A 113 19.27 14.56 -9.77
CA GLY A 113 19.46 15.61 -10.78
C GLY A 113 19.10 15.18 -12.21
N VAL A 114 18.32 14.10 -12.37
CA VAL A 114 17.94 13.57 -13.70
C VAL A 114 16.83 14.41 -14.32
N GLU A 115 15.74 14.62 -13.58
CA GLU A 115 14.56 15.34 -14.07
C GLU A 115 13.84 16.00 -12.88
N PRO A 116 13.48 17.30 -12.96
CA PRO A 116 12.76 17.97 -11.90
C PRO A 116 11.32 17.43 -11.78
N TYR A 117 10.83 17.27 -10.56
CA TYR A 117 9.46 16.84 -10.35
C TYR A 117 8.51 18.03 -10.54
N ASN A 118 7.94 18.16 -11.74
CA ASN A 118 7.04 19.24 -12.10
C ASN A 118 5.91 19.42 -11.05
N THR A 119 5.72 20.64 -10.55
CA THR A 119 4.71 20.96 -9.52
C THR A 119 3.29 20.55 -9.92
N LYS A 120 2.88 20.72 -11.18
CA LYS A 120 1.56 20.30 -11.66
C LYS A 120 1.42 18.78 -11.62
N GLN A 121 2.47 18.06 -12.02
CA GLN A 121 2.50 16.60 -11.96
C GLN A 121 2.46 16.11 -10.51
N ASN A 122 3.26 16.73 -9.63
CA ASN A 122 3.28 16.40 -8.19
C ASN A 122 1.89 16.55 -7.55
N LEU A 123 1.17 17.63 -7.87
CA LEU A 123 -0.19 17.85 -7.37
C LEU A 123 -1.18 16.81 -7.90
N ALA A 124 -1.10 16.46 -9.18
CA ALA A 124 -1.94 15.42 -9.78
C ALA A 124 -1.68 14.04 -9.15
N ASP A 125 -0.41 13.64 -9.06
CA ASP A 125 -0.02 12.35 -8.47
C ASP A 125 -0.47 12.25 -7.00
N ARG A 126 -0.35 13.33 -6.22
CA ARG A 126 -0.83 13.40 -4.84
C ARG A 126 -2.34 13.28 -4.74
N HIS A 127 -3.07 13.96 -5.61
CA HIS A 127 -4.53 13.89 -5.64
C HIS A 127 -5.01 12.46 -5.93
N ASP A 128 -4.43 11.81 -6.95
CA ASP A 128 -4.78 10.44 -7.31
C ASP A 128 -4.39 9.45 -6.21
N TYR A 129 -3.24 9.68 -5.58
CA TYR A 129 -2.79 8.93 -4.42
C TYR A 129 -3.77 9.05 -3.24
N ASP A 130 -4.20 10.27 -2.89
CA ASP A 130 -5.16 10.51 -1.80
C ASP A 130 -6.50 9.82 -2.06
N HIS A 131 -6.96 9.78 -3.32
CA HIS A 131 -8.15 9.02 -3.69
C HIS A 131 -7.95 7.52 -3.41
N SER A 132 -6.84 6.92 -3.85
CA SER A 132 -6.52 5.51 -3.58
C SER A 132 -6.41 5.19 -2.08
N ILE A 133 -5.85 6.11 -1.27
CA ILE A 133 -5.84 6.00 0.20
C ILE A 133 -7.24 5.83 0.76
N GLN A 134 -8.18 6.68 0.32
CA GLN A 134 -9.55 6.65 0.83
C GLN A 134 -10.26 5.34 0.45
N GLN A 135 -10.02 4.83 -0.76
CA GLN A 135 -10.64 3.60 -1.24
C GLN A 135 -10.22 2.38 -0.42
N TYR A 136 -8.91 2.14 -0.26
CA TYR A 136 -8.49 0.94 0.48
C TYR A 136 -8.86 1.02 1.97
N ARG A 137 -8.92 2.21 2.57
CA ARG A 137 -9.36 2.38 3.97
C ARG A 137 -10.81 1.94 4.18
N ARG A 138 -11.72 2.39 3.31
CA ARG A 138 -13.14 1.98 3.33
C ARG A 138 -13.29 0.46 3.17
N LEU A 139 -12.53 -0.12 2.26
CA LEU A 139 -12.53 -1.57 2.03
C LEU A 139 -11.95 -2.34 3.22
N GLY A 140 -10.94 -1.79 3.89
CA GLY A 140 -10.34 -2.39 5.09
C GLY A 140 -11.30 -2.46 6.27
N GLU A 141 -12.16 -1.44 6.45
CA GLU A 141 -13.23 -1.46 7.47
C GLU A 141 -14.21 -2.60 7.19
N ARG A 142 -14.72 -2.69 5.94
CA ARG A 142 -15.61 -3.77 5.52
C ARG A 142 -14.99 -5.15 5.68
N LEU A 143 -13.72 -5.30 5.33
CA LEU A 143 -12.97 -6.55 5.49
C LEU A 143 -12.84 -6.95 6.96
N GLY A 144 -12.59 -5.98 7.84
CA GLY A 144 -12.52 -6.19 9.29
C GLY A 144 -13.83 -6.69 9.89
N ASP A 145 -14.97 -6.22 9.39
CA ASP A 145 -16.28 -6.68 9.85
C ASP A 145 -16.62 -8.10 9.38
N LEU A 146 -16.19 -8.47 8.17
CA LEU A 146 -16.29 -9.86 7.70
C LEU A 146 -15.36 -10.80 8.48
N PHE A 147 -14.16 -10.34 8.82
CA PHE A 147 -13.19 -11.13 9.60
C PHE A 147 -13.72 -11.52 10.98
N LYS A 148 -14.50 -10.65 11.64
CA LYS A 148 -15.12 -10.95 12.94
C LYS A 148 -16.20 -12.05 12.88
N ARG A 149 -16.68 -12.38 11.69
CA ARG A 149 -17.78 -13.32 11.43
C ARG A 149 -17.30 -14.66 10.84
N LEU A 150 -16.00 -14.75 10.55
CA LEU A 150 -15.30 -15.95 10.08
C LEU A 150 -15.02 -16.91 11.23
#